data_AF-A0AAU4WZ24-F1
#
_entry.id   AF-A0AAU4WZ24-F1
#
_cell.length_a   1.000
_cell.length_b   1.000
_cell.length_c   1.000
_cell.angle_alpha   90.00
_cell.angle_beta   90.00
_cell.angle_gamma   90.00
#
_symmetry.space_group_name_H-M   'P 1'
#
loop_
_entity.id
_entity.type
_entity.pdbx_description
1 polymer ?
#
loop_
_entity_poly.entity_id
_entity_poly.type
_entity_poly.pdbx_seq_one_letter_code
_entity_poly.pdbx_strand_id
1 'polypeptide(L)'
;MTPWLRTHPDALVGSDRIQLKAVLAYCSELHVLAKHVRAFAHMVSDLHGDQLPAWIESARATTDLPSLSRFAHYVERDRESVVAGLSRPWNSGVVEGHVNRMKMLKRQMLDRAGFELLRKRVLLAK
;
A
#
# COMPACT_ATOMS: atom_id res chain seq x y z
N MET A 1 -12.84 9.55 5.90
CA MET A 1 -12.10 8.44 5.25
C MET A 1 -11.55 7.56 6.35
N THR A 2 -12.08 6.36 6.52
CA THR A 2 -11.98 5.57 7.76
C THR A 2 -10.57 4.99 7.98
N PRO A 3 -9.86 5.38 9.06
CA PRO A 3 -8.46 5.00 9.31
C PRO A 3 -8.21 3.49 9.36
N TRP A 4 -9.20 2.70 9.78
CA TRP A 4 -9.08 1.27 10.04
C TRP A 4 -8.79 0.39 8.80
N LEU A 5 -9.00 0.90 7.58
CA LEU A 5 -8.61 0.18 6.36
C LEU A 5 -7.10 0.26 6.08
N ARG A 6 -6.43 1.29 6.61
CA ARG A 6 -5.00 1.59 6.37
C ARG A 6 -4.11 1.20 7.55
N THR A 7 -4.68 0.96 8.72
CA THR A 7 -3.96 0.59 9.93
C THR A 7 -3.55 -0.87 9.86
N HIS A 8 -2.29 -1.16 10.22
CA HIS A 8 -1.78 -2.53 10.37
C HIS A 8 -2.75 -3.36 11.23
N PRO A 9 -3.08 -4.62 10.87
CA PRO A 9 -4.08 -5.42 11.59
C PRO A 9 -3.79 -5.56 13.10
N ASP A 10 -2.51 -5.52 13.46
CA ASP A 10 -2.06 -5.59 14.85
C ASP A 10 -2.07 -4.25 15.59
N ALA A 11 -2.21 -3.12 14.87
CA ALA A 11 -2.27 -1.77 15.44
C ALA A 11 -3.72 -1.25 15.62
N LEU A 12 -4.73 -2.08 15.35
CA LEU A 12 -6.14 -1.73 15.54
C LEU A 12 -6.53 -1.81 17.03
N VAL A 13 -6.99 -0.69 17.59
CA VAL A 13 -7.50 -0.56 18.97
C VAL A 13 -8.78 -1.40 19.14
N GLY A 14 -9.08 -1.86 20.36
CA GLY A 14 -10.18 -2.80 20.65
C GLY A 14 -11.56 -2.36 20.14
N SER A 15 -11.88 -1.06 20.16
CA SER A 15 -13.14 -0.51 19.62
C SER A 15 -13.24 -0.65 18.10
N ASP A 16 -12.13 -0.44 17.39
CA ASP A 16 -12.06 -0.51 15.93
C ASP A 16 -12.18 -1.96 15.44
N ARG A 17 -11.65 -2.91 16.23
CA ARG A 17 -11.80 -4.35 15.97
C ARG A 17 -13.26 -4.81 16.03
N ILE A 18 -14.05 -4.27 16.96
CA ILE A 18 -15.46 -4.62 17.14
C ILE A 18 -16.31 -4.03 15.99
N GLN A 19 -16.09 -2.75 15.64
CA GLN A 19 -16.78 -2.12 14.51
C GLN A 19 -16.42 -2.79 13.19
N LEU A 20 -15.15 -3.13 12.98
CA LEU A 20 -14.71 -3.87 11.80
C LEU A 20 -15.36 -5.26 11.74
N LYS A 21 -15.41 -6.00 12.87
CA LYS A 21 -16.13 -7.28 12.92
C LYS A 21 -17.61 -7.12 12.57
N ALA A 22 -18.28 -6.09 13.09
CA ALA A 22 -19.68 -5.83 12.80
C ALA A 22 -19.90 -5.54 11.31
N VAL A 23 -19.11 -4.64 10.70
CA VAL A 23 -19.22 -4.30 9.27
C VAL A 23 -18.92 -5.51 8.37
N LEU A 24 -17.90 -6.30 8.70
CA LEU A 24 -17.56 -7.52 7.94
C LEU A 24 -18.62 -8.63 8.10
N ALA A 25 -19.39 -8.64 9.18
CA ALA A 25 -20.48 -9.60 9.38
C ALA A 25 -21.69 -9.31 8.46
N TYR A 26 -21.87 -8.07 8.02
CA TYR A 26 -22.96 -7.68 7.12
C TYR A 26 -22.63 -7.85 5.62
N CYS A 27 -21.35 -8.04 5.27
CA CYS A 27 -20.93 -8.18 3.88
C CYS A 27 -19.80 -9.21 3.76
N SER A 28 -20.16 -10.41 3.29
CA SER A 28 -19.24 -11.52 3.05
C SER A 28 -18.12 -11.14 2.08
N GLU A 29 -18.43 -10.35 1.04
CA GLU A 29 -17.45 -9.82 0.09
C GLU A 29 -16.38 -8.97 0.80
N LEU A 30 -16.78 -8.06 1.70
CA LEU A 30 -15.83 -7.25 2.47
C LEU A 30 -15.00 -8.12 3.42
N HIS A 31 -15.58 -9.17 4.00
CA HIS A 31 -14.84 -10.13 4.82
C HIS A 31 -13.73 -10.83 4.04
N VAL A 32 -14.05 -11.33 2.84
CA VAL A 32 -13.08 -11.97 1.95
C VAL A 32 -12.00 -10.97 1.51
N LEU A 33 -12.38 -9.76 1.12
CA LEU A 33 -11.44 -8.71 0.77
C LEU A 33 -10.48 -8.39 1.92
N ALA A 34 -11.01 -8.23 3.13
CA ALA A 34 -10.21 -7.92 4.32
C ALA A 34 -9.20 -9.04 4.62
N LYS A 35 -9.56 -10.31 4.40
CA LYS A 35 -8.64 -11.46 4.54
C LYS A 35 -7.47 -11.34 3.56
N HIS A 36 -7.74 -11.04 2.29
CA HIS A 36 -6.70 -10.88 1.26
C HIS A 36 -5.79 -9.69 1.54
N VAL A 37 -6.36 -8.55 1.95
CA VAL A 37 -5.58 -7.35 2.32
C VAL A 37 -4.66 -7.63 3.50
N ARG A 38 -5.15 -8.32 4.54
CA ARG A 38 -4.31 -8.69 5.70
C ARG A 38 -3.21 -9.66 5.33
N ALA A 39 -3.51 -10.70 4.55
CA ALA A 39 -2.50 -11.65 4.08
C ALA A 39 -1.40 -10.93 3.28
N PHE A 40 -1.79 -10.02 2.38
CA PHE A 40 -0.83 -9.21 1.63
C PHE A 40 -0.01 -8.28 2.54
N ALA A 41 -0.64 -7.64 3.53
CA ALA A 41 0.05 -6.79 4.49
C ALA A 41 1.08 -7.57 5.32
N HIS A 42 0.77 -8.80 5.75
CA HIS A 42 1.75 -9.66 6.42
C HIS A 42 2.93 -10.00 5.51
N MET A 43 2.70 -10.31 4.23
CA MET A 43 3.81 -10.52 3.29
C MET A 43 4.71 -9.28 3.16
N VAL A 44 4.14 -8.07 3.17
CA VAL A 44 4.88 -6.81 3.12
C VAL A 44 5.66 -6.57 4.42
N SER A 45 5.04 -6.76 5.58
CA SER A 45 5.65 -6.49 6.89
C SER A 45 6.78 -7.47 7.21
N ASP A 46 6.59 -8.74 6.87
CA ASP A 46 7.49 -9.83 7.26
C ASP A 46 8.41 -10.30 6.12
N LEU A 47 8.34 -9.63 4.97
CA LEU A 47 9.15 -9.90 3.78
C LEU A 47 9.02 -11.33 3.21
N HIS A 48 7.78 -11.80 3.07
CA HIS A 48 7.46 -13.13 2.50
C HIS A 48 7.11 -13.06 1.01
N GLY A 49 8.06 -12.62 0.17
CA GLY A 49 7.87 -12.59 -1.29
C GLY A 49 7.67 -13.97 -1.93
N ASP A 50 8.09 -15.04 -1.26
CA ASP A 50 7.88 -16.44 -1.65
C ASP A 50 6.40 -16.85 -1.61
N GLN A 51 5.59 -16.21 -0.76
CA GLN A 51 4.16 -16.49 -0.62
C GLN A 51 3.30 -15.81 -1.70
N LEU A 52 3.87 -14.87 -2.46
CA LEU A 52 3.15 -14.06 -3.45
C LEU A 52 2.40 -14.90 -4.50
N PRO A 53 2.97 -15.96 -5.11
CA PRO A 53 2.26 -16.74 -6.13
C PRO A 53 0.98 -17.40 -5.59
N ALA A 54 1.05 -17.98 -4.39
CA ALA A 54 -0.12 -18.61 -3.76
C ALA A 54 -1.21 -17.58 -3.43
N TRP A 55 -0.79 -16.38 -3.01
CA TRP A 55 -1.72 -15.28 -2.76
C TRP A 55 -2.41 -14.80 -4.05
N ILE A 56 -1.67 -14.67 -5.16
CA ILE A 56 -2.23 -14.26 -6.47
C ILE A 56 -3.29 -15.25 -6.95
N GLU A 57 -3.01 -16.55 -6.87
CA GLU A 57 -3.97 -17.59 -7.24
C GLU A 57 -5.25 -17.50 -6.39
N SER A 58 -5.10 -17.36 -5.06
CA SER A 58 -6.24 -17.22 -4.15
C SER A 58 -7.06 -15.94 -4.43
N ALA A 59 -6.40 -14.83 -4.72
CA ALA A 59 -7.05 -13.56 -5.03
C ALA A 59 -7.81 -13.60 -6.36
N ARG A 60 -7.27 -14.29 -7.38
CA ARG A 60 -7.92 -14.47 -8.69
C ARG A 60 -9.10 -15.44 -8.64
N ALA A 61 -9.00 -16.49 -7.83
CA ALA A 61 -10.08 -17.46 -7.62
C ALA A 61 -11.30 -16.85 -6.89
N THR A 62 -11.16 -15.65 -6.31
CA THR A 62 -12.27 -14.95 -5.67
C THR A 62 -13.14 -14.25 -6.72
N THR A 63 -14.23 -14.91 -7.13
CA THR A 63 -15.13 -14.44 -8.20
C THR A 63 -15.94 -13.20 -7.83
N ASP A 64 -16.28 -13.05 -6.56
CA ASP A 64 -17.22 -12.03 -6.08
C ASP A 64 -16.54 -10.66 -5.91
N LEU A 65 -15.24 -10.55 -6.22
CA LEU A 65 -14.45 -9.32 -6.11
C LEU A 65 -13.64 -9.05 -7.39
N PRO A 66 -14.27 -8.54 -8.47
CA PRO A 66 -13.57 -8.28 -9.74
C PRO A 66 -12.39 -7.31 -9.63
N SER A 67 -12.47 -6.34 -8.70
CA SER A 67 -11.39 -5.40 -8.42
C SER A 67 -10.16 -6.08 -7.80
N LEU A 68 -10.36 -7.07 -6.93
CA LEU A 68 -9.29 -7.86 -6.33
C LEU A 68 -8.60 -8.73 -7.39
N SER A 69 -9.38 -9.42 -8.22
CA SER A 69 -8.84 -10.23 -9.32
C SER A 69 -8.04 -9.38 -10.31
N ARG A 70 -8.54 -8.18 -10.65
CA ARG A 70 -7.79 -7.21 -11.48
C ARG A 70 -6.50 -6.73 -10.81
N PHE A 71 -6.53 -6.46 -9.50
CA PHE A 71 -5.33 -6.09 -8.75
C PHE A 71 -4.29 -7.23 -8.79
N ALA A 72 -4.69 -8.47 -8.52
CA ALA A 72 -3.83 -9.64 -8.62
C ALA A 72 -3.26 -9.84 -10.05
N HIS A 73 -4.00 -9.43 -11.08
CA HIS A 73 -3.48 -9.42 -12.45
C HIS A 73 -2.31 -8.45 -12.64
N TYR A 74 -2.42 -7.21 -12.15
CA TYR A 74 -1.32 -6.25 -12.22
C TYR A 74 -0.13 -6.66 -11.37
N VAL A 75 -0.38 -7.24 -10.19
CA VAL A 75 0.68 -7.77 -9.32
C VAL A 75 1.45 -8.91 -10.00
N GLU A 76 0.76 -9.84 -10.68
CA GLU A 76 1.43 -10.90 -11.45
C GLU A 76 2.24 -10.33 -12.63
N ARG A 77 1.70 -9.31 -13.33
CA ARG A 77 2.41 -8.69 -14.44
C ARG A 77 3.76 -8.10 -14.00
N ASP A 78 3.79 -7.51 -12.81
CA ASP A 78 4.97 -6.86 -12.24
C ASP A 78 5.68 -7.75 -11.20
N ARG A 79 5.47 -9.07 -11.28
CA ARG A 79 5.84 -10.07 -10.25
C ARG A 79 7.28 -9.98 -9.76
N GLU A 80 8.26 -9.88 -10.64
CA GLU A 80 9.67 -9.82 -10.22
C GLU A 80 9.95 -8.60 -9.33
N SER A 81 9.39 -7.45 -9.70
CA SER A 81 9.53 -6.20 -8.92
C SER A 81 8.82 -6.32 -7.58
N VAL A 82 7.63 -6.93 -7.56
CA VAL A 82 6.85 -7.12 -6.34
C VAL A 82 7.55 -8.12 -5.41
N VAL A 83 8.03 -9.27 -5.91
CA VAL A 83 8.80 -10.24 -5.11
C VAL A 83 10.03 -9.58 -4.53
N ALA A 84 10.77 -8.77 -5.31
CA ALA A 84 11.92 -8.03 -4.80
C ALA A 84 11.51 -7.05 -3.69
N GLY A 85 10.42 -6.29 -3.87
CA GLY A 85 9.89 -5.40 -2.84
C GLY A 85 9.42 -6.11 -1.58
N LEU A 86 8.89 -7.33 -1.72
CA LEU A 86 8.44 -8.20 -0.64
C LEU A 86 9.55 -9.07 -0.04
N SER A 87 10.79 -9.02 -0.52
CA SER A 87 11.88 -9.90 0.00
C SER A 87 13.09 -9.12 0.47
N ARG A 88 13.11 -7.80 0.27
CA ARG A 88 14.25 -6.94 0.62
C ARG A 88 13.86 -6.02 1.78
N PRO A 89 14.78 -5.76 2.72
CA PRO A 89 14.53 -4.80 3.80
C PRO A 89 14.51 -3.34 3.30
N TRP A 90 14.89 -3.11 2.05
CA TRP A 90 14.97 -1.78 1.45
C TRP A 90 13.62 -1.39 0.87
N ASN A 91 13.05 -0.29 1.37
CA ASN A 91 11.85 0.33 0.80
C ASN A 91 12.18 1.70 0.19
N SER A 92 11.31 2.15 -0.72
CA SER A 92 11.43 3.47 -1.34
C SER A 92 10.88 4.61 -0.46
N GLY A 93 10.48 4.35 0.79
CA GLY A 93 9.72 5.30 1.61
C GLY A 93 10.46 6.61 1.88
N VAL A 94 11.75 6.53 2.22
CA VAL A 94 12.60 7.73 2.44
C VAL A 94 12.76 8.53 1.14
N VAL A 95 13.01 7.82 0.03
CA VAL A 95 13.17 8.43 -1.29
C VAL A 95 11.88 9.12 -1.73
N GLU A 96 10.74 8.46 -1.55
CA GLU A 96 9.42 8.99 -1.86
C GLU A 96 9.09 10.20 -0.98
N GLY A 97 9.46 10.18 0.30
CA GLY A 97 9.35 11.33 1.20
C GLY A 97 10.12 12.54 0.69
N HIS A 98 11.36 12.35 0.23
CA HIS A 98 12.15 13.41 -0.39
C HIS A 98 11.51 13.92 -1.69
N VAL A 99 11.04 13.02 -2.55
CA VAL A 99 10.33 13.39 -3.79
C VAL A 99 9.06 14.19 -3.48
N ASN A 100 8.30 13.79 -2.46
CA ASN A 100 7.08 14.49 -2.06
C ASN A 100 7.39 15.89 -1.50
N ARG A 101 8.45 16.03 -0.69
CA ARG A 101 8.94 17.33 -0.23
C ARG A 101 9.35 18.23 -1.40
N MET A 102 10.07 17.69 -2.38
CA MET A 102 10.45 18.44 -3.57
C MET A 102 9.24 18.88 -4.40
N LYS A 103 8.26 17.98 -4.61
CA LYS A 103 7.00 18.30 -5.29
C LYS A 103 6.22 19.40 -4.54
N MET A 104 6.17 19.34 -3.22
CA MET A 104 5.53 20.36 -2.38
C MET A 104 6.19 21.73 -2.55
N LEU A 105 7.53 21.80 -2.46
CA LEU A 105 8.28 23.05 -2.66
C LEU A 105 8.05 23.63 -4.07
N LYS A 106 7.96 22.78 -5.08
CA LYS A 106 7.65 23.21 -6.45
C LYS A 106 6.21 23.74 -6.59
N ARG A 107 5.24 23.09 -5.97
CA ARG A 107 3.82 23.52 -5.95
C ARG A 107 3.60 24.85 -5.21
N GLN A 108 4.35 25.11 -4.13
CA GLN A 108 4.36 26.41 -3.44
C GLN A 108 4.76 27.56 -4.38
N MET A 109 5.40 27.25 -5.51
CA MET A 109 5.84 28.21 -6.53
C MET A 109 4.99 28.14 -7.79
N LEU A 110 3.76 27.60 -7.69
CA LEU A 110 2.85 27.40 -8.83
C LEU A 110 3.51 26.59 -9.97
N ASP A 111 4.36 25.64 -9.58
CA ASP A 111 5.15 24.78 -10.47
C ASP A 111 6.16 25.49 -11.39
N ARG A 112 6.38 26.79 -11.21
CA ARG A 112 7.29 27.63 -12.02
C ARG A 112 8.76 27.51 -11.63
N ALA A 113 9.10 26.68 -10.65
CA ALA A 113 10.47 26.47 -10.23
C ALA A 113 11.22 25.57 -11.23
N GLY A 114 12.15 26.16 -11.98
CA GLY A 114 13.18 25.43 -12.71
C GLY A 114 14.19 24.75 -11.77
N PHE A 115 15.06 23.90 -12.32
CA PHE A 115 15.96 23.05 -11.53
C PHE A 115 16.83 23.84 -10.54
N GLU A 116 17.52 24.88 -11.01
CA GLU A 116 18.42 25.70 -10.17
C GLU A 116 17.69 26.35 -8.98
N LEU A 117 16.49 26.87 -9.20
CA LEU A 117 15.68 27.52 -8.17
C LEU A 117 15.13 26.49 -7.18
N LEU A 118 14.69 25.34 -7.67
CA LEU A 118 14.22 24.24 -6.83
C LEU A 118 15.35 23.68 -5.97
N ARG A 119 16.55 23.48 -6.55
CA ARG A 119 17.75 23.03 -5.83
C ARG A 119 18.10 23.97 -4.69
N LYS A 120 18.13 25.29 -4.95
CA LYS A 120 18.40 26.30 -3.90
C LYS A 120 17.36 26.21 -2.78
N ARG A 121 16.08 26.08 -3.09
CA ARG A 121 15.03 25.96 -2.05
C ARG A 121 15.10 24.67 -1.26
N VAL A 122 15.44 23.54 -1.89
CA VAL A 122 15.60 22.26 -1.20
C VAL A 122 16.79 22.33 -0.23
N LEU A 123 17.92 22.90 -0.64
CA LEU A 123 19.12 23.02 0.20
C LEU A 123 18.96 24.04 1.34
N LEU A 124 18.15 25.08 1.12
CA LEU A 124 17.93 26.16 2.10
C LEU A 124 16.73 25.92 3.02
N ALA A 125 15.78 25.07 2.63
CA ALA A 125 14.69 24.64 3.49
C ALA A 125 15.25 23.62 4.50
N LYS A 126 15.45 24.04 5.75
CA LYS A 126 15.69 23.12 6.87
C LYS A 126 14.37 22.48 7.27
#